data_AF-A0A3D5E407-F1
#
_entry.id   AF-A0A3D5E407-F1
#
_cell.length_a   1.000
_cell.length_b   1.000
_cell.length_c   1.000
_cell.angle_alpha   90.00
_cell.angle_beta   90.00
_cell.angle_gamma   90.00
#
_symmetry.space_group_name_H-M   'P 1'
#
loop_
_entity.id
_entity.type
_entity.pdbx_description
1 polymer ?
#
loop_
_entity_poly.entity_id
_entity_poly.type
_entity_poly.pdbx_seq_one_letter_code
_entity_poly.pdbx_strand_id
1 'polypeptide(L)'
;LIKLRRTYWTFDNPTAAEVAAEVVTGCQKSLGMNLKTKKFQEGQYVTALSYLCQYDDPDNYGVKGLWTETNDDTITQSEYRRTKMQNAIMQYKDEIIAVDNLLNQTGINKHFDQTFITSLFLLHTRRGTFHNNIEHIMKLINEKIEDQFGDIVTISMSTKGRLNATGWIQRENKQPAFGGTVYIPDRGKMDGFAQGVPFFTYWLDIAVEEGLKHKQNQGAKIGYQKWFQEFLARPRFKQMKEQVLTTGILNY
;
A
#
# COMPACT_ATOMS: atom_id res chain seq x y z
N LEU A 1 -26.95 -18.77 -9.09
CA LEU A 1 -27.14 -17.83 -7.95
C LEU A 1 -26.03 -16.77 -7.81
N ILE A 2 -24.74 -17.10 -8.01
CA ILE A 2 -23.63 -16.12 -7.95
C ILE A 2 -23.66 -15.07 -9.07
N LYS A 3 -24.13 -15.44 -10.28
CA LYS A 3 -24.26 -14.50 -11.42
C LYS A 3 -25.34 -13.43 -11.26
N LEU A 4 -26.39 -13.68 -10.47
CA LEU A 4 -27.54 -12.75 -10.29
C LEU A 4 -27.29 -11.64 -9.27
N ARG A 5 -26.33 -11.81 -8.35
CA ARG A 5 -25.94 -10.74 -7.40
C ARG A 5 -25.09 -9.64 -8.03
N ARG A 6 -24.53 -9.85 -9.23
CA ARG A 6 -23.66 -8.88 -9.91
C ARG A 6 -24.43 -7.80 -10.68
N THR A 7 -25.71 -8.02 -10.97
CA THR A 7 -26.45 -7.22 -11.97
C THR A 7 -27.24 -6.05 -11.38
N TYR A 8 -27.39 -5.92 -10.05
CA TYR A 8 -28.32 -4.94 -9.49
C TYR A 8 -27.73 -3.59 -9.06
N TRP A 9 -26.43 -3.35 -9.21
CA TRP A 9 -25.81 -2.14 -8.64
C TRP A 9 -25.29 -1.23 -9.75
N THR A 10 -26.16 -0.34 -10.20
CA THR A 10 -25.87 0.91 -10.95
C THR A 10 -27.02 1.87 -10.82
N PHE A 11 -26.74 3.16 -10.56
CA PHE A 11 -27.14 4.25 -11.46
C PHE A 11 -26.27 5.51 -11.28
N ASP A 12 -25.94 6.08 -12.44
CA ASP A 12 -25.51 7.45 -12.79
C ASP A 12 -24.18 8.09 -12.34
N ASN A 13 -23.67 8.88 -13.29
CA ASN A 13 -22.29 9.31 -13.54
C ASN A 13 -22.11 10.77 -13.08
N PRO A 14 -21.11 11.12 -12.23
CA PRO A 14 -19.82 11.67 -12.69
C PRO A 14 -18.60 11.06 -11.93
N THR A 15 -18.71 9.79 -11.58
CA THR A 15 -18.36 9.23 -10.26
C THR A 15 -17.30 8.12 -10.31
N ALA A 16 -16.19 8.25 -11.05
CA ALA A 16 -15.22 7.13 -11.14
C ALA A 16 -14.67 6.65 -9.78
N ALA A 17 -14.44 7.56 -8.83
CA ALA A 17 -14.03 7.23 -7.47
C ALA A 17 -15.19 6.76 -6.57
N GLU A 18 -16.36 7.39 -6.69
CA GLU A 18 -17.56 7.06 -5.88
C GLU A 18 -18.18 5.73 -6.31
N VAL A 19 -18.28 5.45 -7.61
CA VAL A 19 -18.70 4.15 -8.17
C VAL A 19 -17.69 3.07 -7.85
N ALA A 20 -16.39 3.37 -7.87
CA ALA A 20 -15.38 2.40 -7.46
C ALA A 20 -15.46 2.08 -5.95
N ALA A 21 -15.69 3.08 -5.11
CA ALA A 21 -15.90 2.91 -3.68
C ALA A 21 -17.17 2.08 -3.38
N GLU A 22 -18.27 2.31 -4.09
CA GLU A 22 -19.49 1.51 -3.95
C GLU A 22 -19.26 0.04 -4.32
N VAL A 23 -18.62 -0.21 -5.47
CA VAL A 23 -18.26 -1.57 -5.88
C VAL A 23 -17.35 -2.23 -4.85
N VAL A 24 -16.36 -1.51 -4.34
CA VAL A 24 -15.43 -1.99 -3.33
C VAL A 24 -16.14 -2.35 -2.04
N THR A 25 -16.97 -1.45 -1.51
CA THR A 25 -17.72 -1.69 -0.27
C THR A 25 -18.73 -2.82 -0.40
N GLY A 26 -19.37 -2.99 -1.56
CA GLY A 26 -20.22 -4.15 -1.86
C GLY A 26 -19.45 -5.47 -1.83
N CYS A 27 -18.25 -5.50 -2.41
CA CYS A 27 -17.38 -6.68 -2.38
C CYS A 27 -16.90 -7.01 -0.97
N GLN A 28 -16.46 -6.00 -0.21
CA GLN A 28 -16.01 -6.15 1.17
C GLN A 28 -17.09 -6.80 2.04
N LYS A 29 -18.33 -6.28 1.98
CA LYS A 29 -19.48 -6.83 2.70
C LYS A 29 -19.73 -8.28 2.30
N SER A 30 -19.71 -8.56 0.99
CA SER A 30 -19.95 -9.92 0.47
C SER A 30 -18.87 -10.92 0.89
N LEU A 31 -17.63 -10.46 1.07
CA LEU A 31 -16.49 -11.26 1.51
C LEU A 31 -16.34 -11.36 3.04
N GLY A 32 -17.27 -10.76 3.79
CA GLY A 32 -17.23 -10.72 5.26
C GLY A 32 -16.01 -9.97 5.81
N MET A 33 -15.55 -8.93 5.11
CA MET A 33 -14.41 -8.13 5.54
C MET A 33 -14.85 -7.14 6.63
N ASN A 34 -14.41 -7.38 7.87
CA ASN A 34 -14.70 -6.50 9.01
C ASN A 34 -13.63 -5.40 9.13
N LEU A 35 -13.68 -4.42 8.21
CA LEU A 35 -12.74 -3.30 8.19
C LEU A 35 -13.07 -2.27 9.27
N LYS A 36 -12.03 -1.68 9.87
CA LYS A 36 -12.09 -0.88 11.11
C LYS A 36 -11.87 0.60 10.87
N THR A 37 -11.02 0.98 9.91
CA THR A 37 -10.74 2.38 9.63
C THR A 37 -11.74 2.97 8.63
N LYS A 38 -12.18 4.21 8.86
CA LYS A 38 -13.16 4.91 8.00
C LYS A 38 -12.75 4.90 6.52
N LYS A 39 -11.48 5.19 6.23
CA LYS A 39 -10.92 5.17 4.86
C LYS A 39 -11.12 3.81 4.17
N PHE A 40 -11.03 2.70 4.91
CA PHE A 40 -11.20 1.36 4.36
C PHE A 40 -12.67 0.93 4.29
N GLN A 41 -13.46 1.29 5.31
CA GLN A 41 -14.92 1.09 5.34
C GLN A 41 -15.64 1.81 4.19
N GLU A 42 -15.12 2.97 3.78
CA GLU A 42 -15.67 3.76 2.67
C GLU A 42 -15.01 3.44 1.33
N GLY A 43 -14.14 2.41 1.26
CA GLY A 43 -13.47 2.02 0.01
C GLY A 43 -12.47 3.05 -0.53
N GLN A 44 -12.10 4.08 0.22
CA GLN A 44 -11.21 5.19 -0.19
C GLN A 44 -9.73 4.78 -0.31
N TYR A 45 -9.42 3.51 -0.59
CA TYR A 45 -8.08 2.99 -0.86
C TYR A 45 -7.95 2.43 -2.30
N VAL A 46 -8.97 2.60 -3.14
CA VAL A 46 -8.99 2.05 -4.52
C VAL A 46 -7.77 2.45 -5.32
N THR A 47 -7.34 3.71 -5.22
CA THR A 47 -6.15 4.17 -5.93
C THR A 47 -4.92 3.39 -5.47
N ALA A 48 -4.73 3.23 -4.15
CA ALA A 48 -3.64 2.44 -3.63
C ALA A 48 -3.69 0.96 -4.08
N LEU A 49 -4.90 0.37 -4.12
CA LEU A 49 -5.13 -0.99 -4.62
C LEU A 49 -4.81 -1.09 -6.12
N SER A 50 -5.12 -0.07 -6.91
CA SER A 50 -4.80 -0.05 -8.35
C SER A 50 -3.30 -0.08 -8.60
N TYR A 51 -2.52 0.70 -7.84
CA TYR A 51 -1.06 0.68 -7.95
C TYR A 51 -0.47 -0.61 -7.40
N LEU A 52 -1.06 -1.22 -6.35
CA LEU A 52 -0.69 -2.57 -5.94
C LEU A 52 -0.84 -3.55 -7.11
N CYS A 53 -1.99 -3.55 -7.78
CA CYS A 53 -2.23 -4.42 -8.93
C CYS A 53 -1.24 -4.16 -10.07
N GLN A 54 -0.96 -2.89 -10.38
CA GLN A 54 0.00 -2.50 -11.41
C GLN A 54 1.41 -3.02 -11.12
N TYR A 55 1.87 -2.94 -9.87
CA TYR A 55 3.24 -3.32 -9.51
C TYR A 55 3.40 -4.82 -9.20
N ASP A 56 2.40 -5.44 -8.58
CA ASP A 56 2.47 -6.85 -8.18
C ASP A 56 2.05 -7.81 -9.30
N ASP A 57 1.13 -7.40 -10.17
CA ASP A 57 0.51 -8.28 -11.15
C ASP A 57 0.16 -7.55 -12.46
N PRO A 58 1.17 -6.94 -13.13
CA PRO A 58 0.94 -6.20 -14.37
C PRO A 58 0.40 -7.07 -15.51
N ASP A 59 0.63 -8.39 -15.49
CA ASP A 59 0.12 -9.28 -16.53
C ASP A 59 -1.41 -9.40 -16.49
N ASN A 60 -1.98 -9.47 -15.28
CA ASN A 60 -3.43 -9.59 -15.11
C ASN A 60 -4.15 -8.24 -15.12
N TYR A 61 -3.50 -7.17 -14.65
CA TYR A 61 -4.14 -5.86 -14.47
C TYR A 61 -3.63 -4.80 -15.42
N GLY A 62 -2.56 -5.04 -16.17
CA GLY A 62 -1.97 -4.09 -17.11
C GLY A 62 -1.23 -2.93 -16.45
N VAL A 63 -0.59 -2.11 -17.30
CA VAL A 63 0.28 -1.00 -16.88
C VAL A 63 -0.45 0.14 -16.17
N LYS A 64 -1.80 0.21 -16.27
CA LYS A 64 -2.64 1.19 -15.57
C LYS A 64 -3.39 0.56 -14.37
N GLY A 65 -3.06 -0.67 -13.99
CA GLY A 65 -3.74 -1.39 -12.91
C GLY A 65 -5.26 -1.50 -13.14
N LEU A 66 -6.06 -1.11 -12.16
CA LEU A 66 -7.53 -1.22 -12.24
C LEU A 66 -8.18 -0.28 -13.27
N TRP A 67 -7.41 0.66 -13.80
CA TRP A 67 -7.84 1.59 -14.85
C TRP A 67 -7.43 1.16 -16.25
N THR A 68 -6.81 -0.02 -16.39
CA THR A 68 -6.50 -0.60 -17.70
C THR A 68 -7.79 -0.84 -18.49
N GLU A 69 -7.75 -0.51 -19.78
CA GLU A 69 -8.87 -0.65 -20.70
C GLU A 69 -8.80 -2.01 -21.41
N THR A 70 -9.96 -2.55 -21.77
CA THR A 70 -10.05 -3.76 -22.59
C THR A 70 -10.25 -3.42 -24.06
N ASN A 71 -9.72 -4.25 -24.96
CA ASN A 71 -10.03 -4.18 -26.40
C ASN A 71 -11.07 -5.24 -26.81
N ASP A 72 -11.69 -5.90 -25.82
CA ASP A 72 -12.73 -6.88 -26.03
C ASP A 72 -14.08 -6.18 -26.25
N ASP A 73 -14.58 -6.23 -27.48
CA ASP A 73 -15.85 -5.62 -27.89
C ASP A 73 -17.08 -6.35 -27.32
N THR A 74 -16.92 -7.48 -26.64
CA THR A 74 -18.02 -8.26 -26.04
C THR A 74 -18.42 -7.79 -24.64
N ILE A 75 -17.62 -6.92 -24.01
CA ILE A 75 -17.84 -6.41 -22.66
C ILE A 75 -17.64 -4.89 -22.61
N THR A 76 -18.48 -4.19 -21.87
CA THR A 76 -18.28 -2.75 -21.69
C THR A 76 -17.06 -2.47 -20.80
N GLN A 77 -16.40 -1.31 -21.00
CA GLN A 77 -15.29 -0.89 -20.14
C GLN A 77 -15.68 -0.86 -18.65
N SER A 78 -16.92 -0.46 -18.36
CA SER A 78 -17.46 -0.43 -16.99
C SER A 78 -17.55 -1.82 -16.38
N GLU A 79 -18.08 -2.81 -17.10
CA GLU A 79 -18.17 -4.19 -16.64
C GLU A 79 -16.78 -4.83 -16.49
N TYR A 80 -15.87 -4.55 -17.41
CA TYR A 80 -14.49 -4.99 -17.32
C TYR A 80 -13.78 -4.46 -16.07
N ARG A 81 -13.83 -3.14 -15.83
CA ARG A 81 -13.23 -2.50 -14.65
C ARG A 81 -13.84 -3.03 -13.35
N ARG A 82 -15.16 -3.25 -13.30
CA ARG A 82 -15.82 -3.87 -12.13
C ARG A 82 -15.35 -5.29 -11.88
N THR A 83 -15.19 -6.08 -12.94
CA THR A 83 -14.69 -7.45 -12.84
C THR A 83 -13.26 -7.46 -12.32
N LYS A 84 -12.38 -6.59 -12.84
CA LYS A 84 -11.01 -6.44 -12.33
C LYS A 84 -10.97 -5.96 -10.88
N MET A 85 -11.82 -5.00 -10.51
CA MET A 85 -11.97 -4.54 -9.12
C MET A 85 -12.35 -5.68 -8.17
N GLN A 86 -13.36 -6.47 -8.54
CA GLN A 86 -13.80 -7.63 -7.78
C GLN A 86 -12.67 -8.65 -7.60
N ASN A 87 -11.97 -8.97 -8.70
CA ASN A 87 -10.84 -9.90 -8.68
C ASN A 87 -9.71 -9.38 -7.79
N ALA A 88 -9.38 -8.08 -7.85
CA ALA A 88 -8.35 -7.49 -7.00
C ALA A 88 -8.72 -7.54 -5.51
N ILE A 89 -9.96 -7.22 -5.15
CA ILE A 89 -10.39 -7.30 -3.75
C ILE A 89 -10.34 -8.75 -3.24
N MET A 90 -10.72 -9.72 -4.07
CA MET A 90 -10.61 -11.14 -3.73
C MET A 90 -9.15 -11.58 -3.59
N GLN A 91 -8.30 -11.22 -4.55
CA GLN A 91 -6.87 -11.58 -4.59
C GLN A 91 -6.10 -11.00 -3.42
N TYR A 92 -6.35 -9.72 -3.11
CA TYR A 92 -5.63 -8.96 -2.08
C TYR A 92 -6.43 -8.81 -0.77
N LYS A 93 -7.41 -9.70 -0.52
CA LYS A 93 -8.27 -9.62 0.68
C LYS A 93 -7.46 -9.55 1.97
N ASP A 94 -6.45 -10.41 2.10
CA ASP A 94 -5.63 -10.51 3.33
C ASP A 94 -4.78 -9.26 3.51
N GLU A 95 -4.21 -8.75 2.42
CA GLU A 95 -3.43 -7.51 2.38
C GLU A 95 -4.29 -6.30 2.77
N ILE A 96 -5.53 -6.22 2.27
CA ILE A 96 -6.51 -5.18 2.64
C ILE A 96 -6.80 -5.22 4.14
N ILE A 97 -7.10 -6.41 4.68
CA ILE A 97 -7.40 -6.59 6.11
C ILE A 97 -6.17 -6.27 6.97
N ALA A 98 -4.98 -6.69 6.56
CA ALA A 98 -3.76 -6.45 7.31
C ALA A 98 -3.42 -4.96 7.40
N VAL A 99 -3.49 -4.22 6.28
CA VAL A 99 -3.21 -2.78 6.28
C VAL A 99 -4.26 -2.01 7.07
N ASP A 100 -5.54 -2.37 6.97
CA ASP A 100 -6.59 -1.76 7.78
C ASP A 100 -6.37 -1.99 9.28
N ASN A 101 -6.05 -3.22 9.68
CA ASN A 101 -5.75 -3.55 11.08
C ASN A 101 -4.55 -2.75 11.61
N LEU A 102 -3.48 -2.66 10.82
CA LEU A 102 -2.29 -1.88 11.14
C LEU A 102 -2.66 -0.41 11.36
N LEU A 103 -3.36 0.21 10.41
CA LEU A 103 -3.78 1.62 10.51
C LEU A 103 -4.75 1.85 11.67
N ASN A 104 -5.64 0.91 11.98
CA ASN A 104 -6.52 1.00 13.13
C ASN A 104 -5.72 1.01 14.45
N GLN A 105 -4.74 0.12 14.57
CA GLN A 105 -3.90 -0.01 15.77
C GLN A 105 -2.96 1.20 15.94
N THR A 106 -2.34 1.67 14.86
CA THR A 106 -1.34 2.73 14.92
C THR A 106 -1.95 4.12 14.82
N GLY A 107 -3.21 4.23 14.34
CA GLY A 107 -3.85 5.48 13.97
C GLY A 107 -3.67 5.83 12.49
N ILE A 108 -4.52 6.72 11.99
CA ILE A 108 -4.44 7.27 10.63
C ILE A 108 -4.33 8.80 10.68
N ASN A 109 -3.41 9.37 9.92
CA ASN A 109 -3.28 10.82 9.74
C ASN A 109 -3.10 11.18 8.25
N LYS A 110 -2.93 12.47 7.96
CA LYS A 110 -2.76 12.98 6.59
C LYS A 110 -1.53 12.44 5.86
N HIS A 111 -0.54 11.91 6.57
CA HIS A 111 0.69 11.37 5.99
C HIS A 111 0.54 9.95 5.45
N PHE A 112 -0.55 9.24 5.77
CA PHE A 112 -0.87 7.95 5.14
C PHE A 112 -1.82 8.15 3.96
N ASP A 113 -1.27 8.80 2.95
CA ASP A 113 -1.90 8.95 1.65
C ASP A 113 -1.87 7.65 0.85
N GLN A 114 -2.44 7.69 -0.37
CA GLN A 114 -2.53 6.51 -1.23
C GLN A 114 -1.15 5.94 -1.58
N THR A 115 -0.13 6.78 -1.75
CA THR A 115 1.25 6.35 -2.06
C THR A 115 1.86 5.56 -0.91
N PHE A 116 1.68 6.01 0.34
CA PHE A 116 2.13 5.25 1.51
C PHE A 116 1.35 3.95 1.68
N ILE A 117 0.03 3.99 1.49
CA ILE A 117 -0.82 2.80 1.59
C ILE A 117 -0.44 1.75 0.52
N THR A 118 -0.13 2.13 -0.72
CA THR A 118 0.40 1.21 -1.73
C THR A 118 1.69 0.53 -1.25
N SER A 119 2.57 1.29 -0.62
CA SER A 119 3.84 0.75 -0.11
C SER A 119 3.62 -0.26 1.02
N LEU A 120 2.64 -0.03 1.90
CA LEU A 120 2.23 -1.00 2.92
C LEU A 120 1.64 -2.27 2.29
N PHE A 121 0.81 -2.15 1.26
CA PHE A 121 0.28 -3.31 0.54
C PHE A 121 1.39 -4.15 -0.09
N LEU A 122 2.32 -3.51 -0.81
CA LEU A 122 3.43 -4.20 -1.46
C LEU A 122 4.34 -4.90 -0.45
N LEU A 123 4.66 -4.22 0.65
CA LEU A 123 5.44 -4.80 1.74
C LEU A 123 4.76 -6.06 2.29
N HIS A 124 3.46 -5.99 2.57
CA HIS A 124 2.70 -7.14 3.06
C HIS A 124 2.62 -8.27 2.03
N THR A 125 2.46 -7.94 0.74
CA THR A 125 2.38 -8.93 -0.34
C THR A 125 3.69 -9.75 -0.44
N ARG A 126 4.83 -9.09 -0.23
CA ARG A 126 6.15 -9.75 -0.25
C ARG A 126 6.53 -10.44 1.06
N ARG A 127 6.14 -9.89 2.21
CA ARG A 127 6.57 -10.40 3.54
C ARG A 127 5.53 -11.22 4.30
N GLY A 128 4.25 -11.13 3.94
CA GLY A 128 3.15 -11.87 4.56
C GLY A 128 2.63 -11.33 5.89
N THR A 129 3.43 -10.57 6.63
CA THR A 129 3.06 -9.97 7.92
C THR A 129 3.75 -8.63 8.14
N PHE A 130 3.17 -7.75 8.95
CA PHE A 130 3.85 -6.54 9.39
C PHE A 130 4.79 -6.82 10.56
N HIS A 131 6.05 -6.43 10.39
CA HIS A 131 7.05 -6.50 11.46
C HIS A 131 6.79 -5.40 12.50
N ASN A 132 7.12 -5.64 13.78
CA ASN A 132 6.98 -4.65 14.87
C ASN A 132 7.64 -3.30 14.57
N ASN A 133 8.69 -3.30 13.75
CA ASN A 133 9.37 -2.08 13.32
C ASN A 133 8.44 -1.18 12.46
N ILE A 134 7.57 -1.78 11.65
CA ILE A 134 6.59 -1.03 10.84
C ILE A 134 5.53 -0.40 11.76
N GLU A 135 5.00 -1.17 12.71
CA GLU A 135 4.07 -0.64 13.72
C GLU A 135 4.69 0.54 14.49
N HIS A 136 5.96 0.40 14.89
CA HIS A 136 6.68 1.43 15.61
C HIS A 136 6.87 2.70 14.75
N ILE A 137 7.27 2.57 13.49
CA ILE A 137 7.38 3.71 12.55
C ILE A 137 6.04 4.44 12.45
N MET A 138 4.95 3.70 12.30
CA MET A 138 3.63 4.30 12.14
C MET A 138 3.13 4.99 13.41
N LYS A 139 3.38 4.42 14.60
CA LYS A 139 3.09 5.09 15.87
C LYS A 139 3.92 6.36 16.06
N LEU A 140 5.20 6.36 15.68
CA LEU A 140 6.05 7.55 15.70
C LEU A 140 5.51 8.65 14.77
N ILE A 141 5.17 8.32 13.52
CA ILE A 141 4.64 9.29 12.54
C ILE A 141 3.29 9.87 12.99
N ASN A 142 2.51 9.10 13.75
CA ASN A 142 1.26 9.56 14.35
C ASN A 142 1.42 10.23 15.71
N GLU A 143 2.64 10.43 16.21
CA GLU A 143 2.89 11.08 17.51
C GLU A 143 2.21 10.32 18.67
N LYS A 144 2.11 8.98 18.56
CA LYS A 144 1.48 8.10 19.56
C LYS A 144 2.46 7.37 20.48
N ILE A 145 3.76 7.64 20.35
CA ILE A 145 4.76 7.09 21.28
C ILE A 145 5.11 8.19 22.25
N GLU A 146 4.89 7.90 23.53
CA GLU A 146 5.28 8.76 24.65
C GLU A 146 6.56 8.21 25.28
N ASP A 147 7.38 9.09 25.83
CA ASP A 147 8.55 8.72 26.62
C ASP A 147 8.18 8.41 28.08
N GLN A 148 9.20 8.16 28.90
CA GLN A 148 9.02 7.83 30.33
C GLN A 148 8.40 8.96 31.16
N PHE A 149 8.30 10.18 30.61
CA PHE A 149 7.72 11.36 31.25
C PHE A 149 6.33 11.69 30.69
N GLY A 150 5.82 10.90 29.74
CA GLY A 150 4.54 11.16 29.06
C GLY A 150 4.65 12.15 27.91
N ASP A 151 5.86 12.58 27.54
CA ASP A 151 6.07 13.51 26.43
C ASP A 151 6.12 12.75 25.10
N ILE A 152 5.54 13.33 24.04
CA ILE A 152 5.56 12.73 22.70
C ILE A 152 7.02 12.61 22.21
N VAL A 153 7.41 11.39 21.85
CA VAL A 153 8.73 11.11 21.28
C VAL A 153 8.86 11.82 19.93
N THR A 154 9.74 12.83 19.88
CA THR A 154 9.99 13.58 18.66
C THR A 154 10.89 12.80 17.70
N ILE A 155 10.52 12.79 16.42
CA ILE A 155 11.37 12.22 15.37
C ILE A 155 12.48 13.22 15.06
N SER A 156 13.73 12.83 15.34
CA SER A 156 14.91 13.62 14.98
C SER A 156 14.95 13.87 13.47
N MET A 157 14.88 15.14 13.10
CA MET A 157 14.96 15.62 11.73
C MET A 157 16.30 16.31 11.54
N SER A 158 17.07 15.89 10.54
CA SER A 158 18.26 16.61 10.11
C SER A 158 18.23 16.84 8.61
N THR A 159 18.64 18.03 8.18
CA THR A 159 18.83 18.37 6.77
C THR A 159 20.12 17.79 6.20
N LYS A 160 21.06 17.38 7.08
CA LYS A 160 22.36 16.79 6.71
C LYS A 160 22.73 15.60 7.61
N GLY A 161 23.39 14.59 7.05
CA GLY A 161 23.89 13.44 7.80
C GLY A 161 22.99 12.22 7.76
N ARG A 162 23.32 11.21 8.58
CA ARG A 162 22.69 9.89 8.53
C ARG A 162 21.32 9.91 9.22
N LEU A 163 20.26 9.58 8.49
CA LEU A 163 18.92 9.37 9.04
C LEU A 163 18.57 7.88 9.00
N ASN A 164 17.72 7.45 9.94
CA ASN A 164 17.08 6.14 9.90
C ASN A 164 15.78 6.20 9.08
N ALA A 165 15.14 5.04 8.88
CA ALA A 165 13.90 4.94 8.12
C ALA A 165 12.84 5.96 8.56
N THR A 166 12.58 6.07 9.87
CA THR A 166 11.62 7.06 10.41
C THR A 166 12.01 8.49 10.07
N GLY A 167 13.30 8.84 10.19
CA GLY A 167 13.80 10.18 9.86
C GLY A 167 13.64 10.51 8.37
N TRP A 168 13.93 9.57 7.48
CA TRP A 168 13.72 9.76 6.04
C TRP A 168 12.25 9.92 5.67
N ILE A 169 11.38 9.08 6.22
CA ILE A 169 9.93 9.17 6.00
C ILE A 169 9.36 10.47 6.57
N GLN A 170 9.78 10.88 7.77
CA GLN A 170 9.30 12.11 8.40
C GLN A 170 9.78 13.36 7.67
N ARG A 171 11.01 13.34 7.16
CA ARG A 171 11.52 14.43 6.33
C ARG A 171 10.70 14.62 5.07
N GLU A 172 10.21 13.53 4.48
CA GLU A 172 9.29 13.61 3.35
C GLU A 172 7.88 14.09 3.76
N ASN A 173 7.39 13.64 4.91
CA ASN A 173 6.06 13.99 5.41
C ASN A 173 5.95 15.47 5.81
N LYS A 174 7.02 16.06 6.33
CA LYS A 174 7.07 17.48 6.66
C LYS A 174 7.44 18.26 5.40
N GLN A 175 6.41 18.72 4.67
CA GLN A 175 6.59 19.78 3.68
C GLN A 175 7.38 20.91 4.34
N PRO A 176 8.34 21.51 3.63
CA PRO A 176 9.22 22.47 4.27
C PRO A 176 8.42 23.72 4.61
N ALA A 177 8.37 24.06 5.90
CA ALA A 177 7.67 25.23 6.41
C ALA A 177 8.21 26.56 5.84
N PHE A 178 9.38 26.54 5.17
CA PHE A 178 10.09 27.71 4.67
C PHE A 178 10.88 27.41 3.38
N GLY A 179 10.20 27.05 2.27
CA GLY A 179 10.83 27.03 0.94
C GLY A 179 11.91 25.96 0.69
N GLY A 180 11.91 24.89 1.49
CA GLY A 180 12.74 23.71 1.22
C GLY A 180 12.24 22.92 0.00
N THR A 181 13.03 21.93 -0.41
CA THR A 181 12.69 21.04 -1.53
C THR A 181 11.71 19.96 -1.06
N VAL A 182 10.53 19.89 -1.67
CA VAL A 182 9.68 18.68 -1.64
C VAL A 182 10.42 17.62 -2.47
N TYR A 183 10.82 16.49 -1.87
CA TYR A 183 11.62 15.50 -2.60
C TYR A 183 10.76 14.62 -3.51
N ILE A 184 9.48 14.37 -3.17
CA ILE A 184 8.52 13.72 -4.08
C ILE A 184 7.42 14.72 -4.45
N PRO A 185 7.57 15.44 -5.57
CA PRO A 185 6.51 16.33 -6.05
C PRO A 185 5.24 15.54 -6.35
N ASP A 186 4.08 16.16 -6.11
CA ASP A 186 2.76 15.59 -6.41
C ASP A 186 2.47 14.21 -5.77
N ARG A 187 3.06 13.93 -4.59
CA ARG A 187 2.75 12.75 -3.80
C ARG A 187 1.22 12.55 -3.63
N GLY A 188 0.75 11.32 -3.85
CA GLY A 188 -0.69 11.01 -3.89
C GLY A 188 -1.35 11.26 -5.25
N LYS A 189 -0.63 11.77 -6.25
CA LYS A 189 -1.05 11.90 -7.66
C LYS A 189 -0.11 11.12 -8.58
N MET A 190 -0.53 10.91 -9.84
CA MET A 190 0.12 10.06 -10.87
C MET A 190 1.66 10.02 -10.77
N ASP A 191 2.35 11.12 -11.07
CA ASP A 191 3.83 11.15 -11.12
C ASP A 191 4.46 10.95 -9.73
N GLY A 192 3.78 11.37 -8.67
CA GLY A 192 4.19 11.16 -7.29
C GLY A 192 4.16 9.69 -6.87
N PHE A 193 3.32 8.84 -7.48
CA PHE A 193 3.34 7.39 -7.21
C PHE A 193 4.61 6.73 -7.73
N ALA A 194 5.07 7.11 -8.93
CA ALA A 194 6.24 6.52 -9.55
C ALA A 194 7.49 6.72 -8.68
N GLN A 195 7.64 7.87 -8.02
CA GLN A 195 8.78 8.15 -7.15
C GLN A 195 8.53 7.74 -5.70
N GLY A 196 7.32 8.00 -5.19
CA GLY A 196 7.01 7.81 -3.78
C GLY A 196 6.83 6.36 -3.36
N VAL A 197 6.23 5.50 -4.20
CA VAL A 197 6.07 4.08 -3.85
C VAL A 197 7.43 3.40 -3.67
N PRO A 198 8.40 3.51 -4.61
CA PRO A 198 9.76 3.02 -4.40
C PRO A 198 10.43 3.58 -3.13
N PHE A 199 10.27 4.88 -2.87
CA PHE A 199 10.87 5.54 -1.71
C PHE A 199 10.35 4.99 -0.38
N PHE A 200 9.03 4.96 -0.18
CA PHE A 200 8.45 4.47 1.07
C PHE A 200 8.69 2.97 1.23
N THR A 201 8.52 2.20 0.15
CA THR A 201 8.77 0.75 0.19
C THR A 201 10.21 0.47 0.60
N TYR A 202 11.19 1.23 0.09
CA TYR A 202 12.59 1.11 0.50
C TYR A 202 12.78 1.29 2.00
N TRP A 203 12.33 2.41 2.56
CA TRP A 203 12.58 2.70 3.97
C TRP A 203 11.81 1.77 4.91
N LEU A 204 10.61 1.34 4.51
CA LEU A 204 9.88 0.30 5.25
C LEU A 204 10.64 -1.03 5.19
N ASP A 205 11.14 -1.45 4.03
CA ASP A 205 11.89 -2.71 3.87
C ASP A 205 13.20 -2.70 4.67
N ILE A 206 13.94 -1.58 4.61
CA ILE A 206 15.16 -1.36 5.40
C ILE A 206 14.87 -1.42 6.90
N ALA A 207 13.75 -0.85 7.35
CA ALA A 207 13.38 -0.93 8.76
C ALA A 207 13.13 -2.37 9.21
N VAL A 208 12.69 -3.26 8.31
CA VAL A 208 12.53 -4.69 8.61
C VAL A 208 13.87 -5.41 8.58
N GLU A 209 14.66 -5.26 7.51
CA GLU A 209 15.94 -6.00 7.34
C GLU A 209 17.04 -5.55 8.31
N GLU A 210 17.21 -4.24 8.48
CA GLU A 210 18.36 -3.64 9.17
C GLU A 210 17.99 -3.05 10.54
N GLY A 211 16.69 -2.96 10.82
CA GLY A 211 16.15 -2.44 12.07
C GLY A 211 16.06 -0.90 12.16
N LEU A 212 15.35 -0.42 13.18
CA LEU A 212 15.01 1.00 13.36
C LEU A 212 16.20 1.93 13.66
N LYS A 213 17.31 1.36 14.14
CA LYS A 213 18.51 2.10 14.50
C LYS A 213 19.48 2.27 13.31
N HIS A 214 19.28 1.54 12.21
CA HIS A 214 20.13 1.67 11.03
C HIS A 214 20.02 3.07 10.44
N LYS A 215 21.17 3.68 10.12
CA LYS A 215 21.20 5.04 9.56
C LYS A 215 22.04 5.08 8.29
N GLN A 216 21.53 5.80 7.28
CA GLN A 216 22.20 5.97 6.00
C GLN A 216 22.23 7.46 5.62
N ASN A 217 23.30 7.87 4.92
CA ASN A 217 23.46 9.24 4.39
C ASN A 217 22.58 9.50 3.16
N GLN A 218 22.20 8.44 2.46
CA GLN A 218 21.40 8.47 1.23
C GLN A 218 20.52 7.22 1.19
N GLY A 219 19.52 7.20 0.32
CA GLY A 219 18.70 6.01 0.09
C GLY A 219 19.41 4.90 -0.68
N ALA A 220 18.65 4.09 -1.40
CA ALA A 220 19.16 2.94 -2.15
C ALA A 220 20.40 3.30 -3.01
N LYS A 221 21.51 2.58 -2.81
CA LYS A 221 22.80 2.83 -3.51
C LYS A 221 22.67 2.85 -5.03
N ILE A 222 21.83 1.97 -5.57
CA ILE A 222 21.58 1.81 -7.00
C ILE A 222 20.42 2.69 -7.51
N GLY A 223 19.90 3.59 -6.66
CA GLY A 223 18.68 4.37 -6.91
C GLY A 223 17.40 3.61 -6.54
N TYR A 224 16.37 4.34 -6.10
CA TYR A 224 15.12 3.75 -5.62
C TYR A 224 14.41 2.91 -6.68
N GLN A 225 14.41 3.34 -7.94
CA GLN A 225 13.74 2.60 -9.01
C GLN A 225 14.36 1.23 -9.26
N LYS A 226 15.69 1.18 -9.41
CA LYS A 226 16.38 -0.09 -9.69
C LYS A 226 16.24 -1.05 -8.51
N TRP A 227 16.41 -0.54 -7.28
CA TRP A 227 16.14 -1.33 -6.08
C TRP A 227 14.69 -1.82 -6.01
N PHE A 228 13.73 -0.99 -6.41
CA PHE A 228 12.32 -1.37 -6.35
C PHE A 228 11.98 -2.47 -7.35
N GLN A 229 12.60 -2.50 -8.53
CA GLN A 229 12.46 -3.63 -9.45
C GLN A 229 12.99 -4.93 -8.84
N GLU A 230 14.15 -4.88 -8.16
CA GLU A 230 14.68 -6.03 -7.43
C GLU A 230 13.75 -6.47 -6.28
N PHE A 231 13.13 -5.52 -5.58
CA PHE A 231 12.13 -5.78 -4.56
C PHE A 231 10.87 -6.46 -5.14
N LEU A 232 10.36 -5.98 -6.27
CA LEU A 232 9.16 -6.53 -6.92
C LEU A 232 9.39 -7.95 -7.44
N ALA A 233 10.62 -8.27 -7.85
CA ALA A 233 11.03 -9.61 -8.30
C ALA A 233 11.09 -10.66 -7.18
N ARG A 234 11.00 -10.25 -5.90
CA ARG A 234 10.91 -11.19 -4.78
C ARG A 234 9.61 -12.01 -4.89
N PRO A 235 9.63 -13.33 -4.62
CA PRO A 235 8.42 -14.14 -4.61
C PRO A 235 7.35 -13.59 -3.67
N ARG A 236 6.07 -13.79 -4.01
CA ARG A 236 4.96 -13.45 -3.10
C ARG A 236 5.01 -14.38 -1.89
N PHE A 237 4.69 -13.87 -0.70
CA PHE A 237 4.66 -14.71 0.50
C PHE A 237 3.69 -15.89 0.37
N LYS A 238 2.52 -15.67 -0.24
CA LYS A 238 1.53 -16.74 -0.51
C LYS A 238 2.12 -17.85 -1.39
N GLN A 239 2.83 -17.48 -2.45
CA GLN A 239 3.51 -18.44 -3.33
C GLN A 239 4.62 -19.22 -2.60
N MET A 240 5.41 -18.54 -1.76
CA MET A 240 6.42 -19.20 -0.94
C MET A 240 5.79 -20.21 0.03
N LYS A 241 4.68 -19.84 0.69
CA LYS A 241 3.95 -20.73 1.60
C LYS A 241 3.44 -21.98 0.89
N GLU A 242 2.86 -21.83 -0.30
CA GLU A 242 2.39 -22.95 -1.14
C GLU A 242 3.54 -23.86 -1.59
N GLN A 243 4.69 -23.29 -1.97
CA GLN A 243 5.89 -24.04 -2.34
C GLN A 243 6.46 -24.85 -1.17
N VAL A 244 6.49 -24.29 0.05
CA VAL A 244 6.93 -25.01 1.25
C VAL A 244 5.97 -26.13 1.61
N LEU A 245 4.66 -25.92 1.48
CA LEU A 245 3.67 -26.97 1.74
C LEU A 245 3.78 -28.12 0.73
N THR A 246 3.94 -27.82 -0.56
CA THR A 246 4.06 -28.83 -1.61
C THR A 246 5.39 -29.61 -1.55
N THR A 247 6.51 -28.95 -1.23
CA THR A 247 7.80 -29.64 -1.06
C THR A 247 7.93 -30.36 0.28
N GLY A 248 7.27 -29.89 1.34
CA GLY A 248 7.22 -30.56 2.65
C GLY A 248 6.38 -31.83 2.67
N ILE A 249 5.37 -31.94 1.79
CA ILE A 249 4.54 -33.16 1.64
C ILE A 249 5.28 -34.26 0.85
N LEU A 250 6.27 -33.90 0.03
CA LEU A 250 7.04 -34.85 -0.80
C LEU A 250 8.26 -35.46 -0.09
N ASN A 251 8.51 -35.13 1.18
CA ASN A 251 9.63 -35.64 1.98
C ASN A 251 9.22 -36.64 3.09
N TYR A 252 8.10 -37.35 2.91
CA TYR A 252 7.68 -38.46 3.78
C TYR A 252 7.37 -39.72 2.97
#